data_AF-A0A5C8K8D4-F1
#
_entry.id   AF-A0A5C8K8D4-F1
#
_cell.length_a   1.000
_cell.length_b   1.000
_cell.length_c   1.000
_cell.angle_alpha   90.00
_cell.angle_beta   90.00
_cell.angle_gamma   90.00
#
_symmetry.space_group_name_H-M   'P 1'
#
loop_
_entity.id
_entity.type
_entity.pdbx_description
1 polymer ?
#
loop_
_entity_poly.entity_id
_entity_poly.type
_entity_poly.pdbx_seq_one_letter_code
_entity_poly.pdbx_strand_id
1 'polypeptide(L)'
;MSLENDFKTMQDILTRELLDTKSDLSAGKLESANEKFDFVSKEVTRWTERLEDLEGSHQGIAGIIFRHKYHVPEDLLQMRDALAKQVKSIQTELERENEKARNKAARHTS
;
A
#
# COMPACT_ATOMS: atom_id res chain seq x y z
N MET A 1 -4.16 8.30 -21.79
CA MET A 1 -4.50 7.63 -20.52
C MET A 1 -4.85 8.74 -19.54
N SER A 2 -5.96 8.65 -18.79
CA SER A 2 -6.33 9.69 -17.81
C SER A 2 -5.63 9.42 -16.48
N LEU A 3 -5.34 10.48 -15.71
CA LEU A 3 -4.69 10.41 -14.40
C LEU A 3 -5.38 9.41 -13.47
N GLU A 4 -6.71 9.43 -13.43
CA GLU A 4 -7.53 8.51 -12.64
C GLU A 4 -7.32 7.04 -13.04
N ASN A 5 -7.19 6.76 -14.35
CA ASN A 5 -6.95 5.41 -14.85
C ASN A 5 -5.57 4.89 -14.43
N ASP A 6 -4.58 5.78 -14.35
CA ASP A 6 -3.24 5.44 -13.85
C ASP A 6 -3.29 5.10 -12.35
N PHE A 7 -4.03 5.88 -11.54
CA PHE A 7 -4.23 5.56 -10.12
C PHE A 7 -4.93 4.23 -9.89
N LYS A 8 -5.98 3.95 -10.67
CA LYS A 8 -6.72 2.68 -10.61
C LYS A 8 -5.84 1.50 -10.99
N THR A 9 -5.06 1.65 -12.07
CA THR A 9 -4.12 0.61 -12.51
C THR A 9 -3.07 0.33 -11.44
N MET A 10 -2.51 1.38 -10.83
CA MET A 10 -1.55 1.21 -9.74
C MET A 10 -2.18 0.58 -8.51
N GLN A 11 -3.41 0.94 -8.15
CA GLN A 11 -4.12 0.33 -7.04
C GLN A 11 -4.36 -1.17 -7.26
N ASP A 12 -4.74 -1.58 -8.47
CA ASP A 12 -4.89 -2.99 -8.82
C ASP A 12 -3.58 -3.77 -8.65
N ILE A 13 -2.45 -3.18 -9.08
CA ILE A 13 -1.12 -3.76 -8.91
C ILE A 13 -0.80 -3.90 -7.42
N LEU A 14 -0.92 -2.83 -6.63
CA LEU A 14 -0.61 -2.84 -5.20
C LEU A 14 -1.49 -3.84 -4.43
N THR A 15 -2.75 -3.99 -4.84
CA THR A 15 -3.67 -4.96 -4.23
C THR A 15 -3.20 -6.39 -4.49
N ARG A 16 -2.76 -6.70 -5.72
CA ARG A 16 -2.20 -8.02 -6.06
C ARG A 16 -0.94 -8.32 -5.27
N GLU A 17 -0.02 -7.36 -5.17
CA GLU A 17 1.22 -7.52 -4.40
C GLU A 17 0.94 -7.75 -2.90
N LEU A 18 -0.07 -7.09 -2.32
CA LEU A 18 -0.51 -7.34 -0.94
C LEU A 18 -1.12 -8.73 -0.78
N LEU A 19 -1.90 -9.20 -1.75
CA LEU A 19 -2.45 -10.57 -1.74
C LEU A 19 -1.34 -11.62 -1.84
N ASP A 20 -0.33 -11.39 -2.69
CA ASP A 20 0.83 -12.28 -2.82
C ASP A 20 1.65 -12.32 -1.54
N THR A 21 1.86 -11.16 -0.91
CA THR A 21 2.51 -11.05 0.41
C THR A 21 1.76 -11.89 1.45
N LYS A 22 0.43 -11.78 1.49
CA LYS A 22 -0.42 -12.56 2.40
C LYS A 22 -0.37 -14.05 2.11
N SER A 23 -0.29 -14.43 0.83
CA SER A 23 -0.14 -15.83 0.41
C SER A 23 1.19 -16.41 0.90
N ASP A 24 2.31 -15.69 0.76
CA ASP A 24 3.61 -16.12 1.27
C ASP A 24 3.63 -16.23 2.79
N LEU A 25 3.00 -15.27 3.49
CA LEU A 25 2.84 -15.33 4.95
C LEU A 25 2.05 -16.58 5.37
N SER A 26 0.93 -16.85 4.69
CA SER A 26 0.09 -18.02 4.95
C SER A 26 0.80 -19.34 4.65
N ALA A 27 1.73 -19.34 3.69
CA ALA A 27 2.60 -20.47 3.38
C ALA A 27 3.79 -20.63 4.35
N GLY A 28 3.92 -19.75 5.36
CA GLY A 28 5.02 -19.77 6.32
C GLY A 28 6.36 -19.27 5.76
N LYS A 29 6.38 -18.65 4.58
CA LYS A 29 7.58 -18.07 3.96
C LYS A 29 7.87 -16.68 4.53
N LEU A 30 8.17 -16.64 5.83
CA LEU A 30 8.23 -15.41 6.60
C LEU A 30 9.25 -14.38 6.09
N GLU A 31 10.44 -14.82 5.65
CA GLU A 31 11.46 -13.93 5.07
C GLU A 31 10.96 -13.25 3.79
N SER A 32 10.47 -14.04 2.84
CA SER A 32 9.90 -13.53 1.58
C SER A 32 8.69 -12.61 1.83
N ALA A 33 7.82 -12.97 2.77
CA ALA A 33 6.67 -12.13 3.13
C ALA A 33 7.11 -10.79 3.75
N ASN A 34 8.16 -10.76 4.58
CA ASN A 34 8.70 -9.52 5.13
C ASN A 34 9.30 -8.61 4.04
N GLU A 35 10.10 -9.17 3.12
CA GLU A 35 10.71 -8.41 2.03
C GLU A 35 9.66 -7.80 1.09
N LYS A 36 8.68 -8.62 0.67
CA LYS A 36 7.57 -8.17 -0.17
C LYS A 36 6.73 -7.11 0.55
N PHE A 37 6.45 -7.31 1.84
CA PHE A 37 5.69 -6.36 2.63
C PHE A 37 6.39 -5.00 2.75
N ASP A 38 7.70 -4.98 3.02
CA ASP A 38 8.48 -3.74 3.10
C ASP A 38 8.44 -2.96 1.78
N PHE A 39 8.57 -3.67 0.65
CA PHE A 39 8.45 -3.05 -0.67
C PHE A 39 7.05 -2.49 -0.93
N VAL A 40 6.01 -3.33 -0.84
CA VAL A 40 4.64 -2.95 -1.20
C VAL A 40 4.08 -1.88 -0.26
N SER A 41 4.41 -1.92 1.04
CA SER A 41 3.96 -0.90 1.99
C SER A 41 4.53 0.49 1.66
N LYS A 42 5.80 0.58 1.24
CA LYS A 42 6.41 1.83 0.77
C LYS A 42 5.73 2.35 -0.50
N GLU A 43 5.41 1.47 -1.43
CA GLU A 43 4.71 1.87 -2.67
C GLU A 43 3.26 2.30 -2.41
N VAL A 44 2.55 1.67 -1.47
CA VAL A 44 1.22 2.13 -1.02
C VAL A 44 1.30 3.52 -0.39
N THR A 45 2.32 3.78 0.44
CA THR A 45 2.55 5.11 1.01
C THR A 45 2.78 6.15 -0.08
N ARG A 46 3.69 5.88 -1.03
CA ARG A 46 3.98 6.79 -2.15
C ARG A 46 2.74 7.05 -3.01
N TRP A 47 1.95 6.01 -3.29
CA TRP A 47 0.71 6.14 -4.05
C TRP A 47 -0.32 6.99 -3.30
N THR A 48 -0.39 6.86 -1.96
CA THR A 48 -1.28 7.65 -1.10
C THR A 48 -0.85 9.12 -1.05
N GLU A 49 0.44 9.39 -0.80
CA GLU A 49 1.00 10.75 -0.81
C GLU A 49 0.74 11.44 -2.15
N ARG A 50 0.90 10.70 -3.25
CA ARG A 50 0.64 11.23 -4.59
C ARG A 50 -0.84 11.54 -4.84
N LEU A 51 -1.77 10.82 -4.22
CA LEU A 51 -3.19 11.19 -4.24
C LEU A 51 -3.46 12.45 -3.42
N GLU A 52 -2.85 12.56 -2.24
CA GLU A 52 -3.01 13.73 -1.36
C GLU A 52 -2.42 15.00 -1.99
N ASP A 53 -1.26 14.88 -2.64
CA ASP A 53 -0.64 15.97 -3.39
C ASP A 53 -1.50 16.45 -4.57
N LEU A 54 -2.36 15.59 -5.10
CA LEU A 54 -3.28 15.96 -6.18
C LEU A 54 -4.50 16.72 -5.67
N GLU A 55 -4.99 16.38 -4.48
CA GLU A 55 -6.12 17.04 -3.85
C GLU A 55 -5.78 18.52 -3.61
N GLY A 56 -6.52 19.42 -4.25
CA GLY A 56 -6.28 20.86 -4.15
C GLY A 56 -5.17 21.40 -5.05
N SER A 57 -4.51 20.55 -5.85
CA SER A 57 -3.48 20.97 -6.82
C SER A 57 -4.09 21.57 -8.09
N HIS A 58 -3.31 22.40 -8.79
CA HIS A 58 -3.71 22.99 -10.08
C HIS A 58 -3.15 22.15 -11.24
N GLN A 59 -3.82 21.06 -11.59
CA GLN A 59 -3.38 20.17 -12.68
C GLN A 59 -3.65 20.77 -14.07
N GLY A 60 -2.63 20.75 -14.94
CA GLY A 60 -2.72 21.20 -16.34
C GLY A 60 -2.72 22.72 -16.55
N ILE A 61 -2.49 23.16 -17.80
CA ILE A 61 -2.41 24.59 -18.19
C ILE A 61 -3.70 25.34 -17.79
N ALA A 62 -4.87 24.69 -17.95
CA ALA A 62 -6.15 25.25 -17.55
C ALA A 62 -6.30 25.39 -16.02
N GLY A 63 -5.86 24.41 -15.22
CA GLY A 63 -5.90 24.51 -13.76
C GLY A 63 -5.04 25.65 -13.23
N ILE A 64 -3.86 25.87 -13.83
CA ILE A 64 -2.94 26.96 -13.47
C ILE A 64 -3.52 28.33 -13.86
N ILE A 65 -4.12 28.44 -15.05
CA ILE A 65 -4.67 29.71 -15.56
C ILE A 65 -5.99 30.07 -14.88
N PHE A 66 -6.88 29.09 -14.64
CA PHE A 66 -8.24 29.31 -14.13
C PHE A 66 -8.39 29.01 -12.63
N ARG A 67 -7.28 28.72 -11.93
CA ARG A 67 -7.23 28.42 -10.48
C ARG A 67 -8.25 27.37 -10.03
N HIS A 68 -8.60 26.45 -10.92
CA HIS A 68 -9.46 25.32 -10.55
C HIS A 68 -8.62 24.28 -9.84
N LYS A 69 -8.94 24.07 -8.57
CA LYS A 69 -8.37 22.99 -7.78
C LYS A 69 -8.88 21.66 -8.32
N TYR A 70 -7.98 20.71 -8.49
CA TYR A 70 -8.32 19.33 -8.74
C TYR A 70 -8.90 18.71 -7.46
N HIS A 71 -10.01 18.00 -7.60
CA HIS A 71 -10.58 17.19 -6.54
C HIS A 71 -10.44 15.73 -6.92
N VAL A 72 -9.82 14.96 -6.03
CA VAL A 72 -9.67 13.53 -6.16
C VAL A 72 -11.07 12.90 -6.07
N PRO A 73 -11.45 12.10 -7.08
CA PRO A 73 -12.69 11.34 -7.04
C PRO A 73 -12.85 10.49 -5.76
N GLU A 74 -14.08 10.39 -5.25
CA GLU A 74 -14.40 9.67 -4.01
C GLU A 74 -14.01 8.18 -4.09
N ASP A 75 -14.13 7.56 -5.27
CA ASP A 75 -13.74 6.17 -5.50
C ASP A 75 -12.25 5.94 -5.24
N LEU A 76 -11.37 6.86 -5.63
CA LEU A 76 -9.94 6.79 -5.35
C LEU A 76 -9.64 6.95 -3.85
N LEU A 77 -10.41 7.78 -3.13
CA LEU A 77 -10.29 7.92 -1.67
C LEU A 77 -10.71 6.62 -0.95
N GLN A 78 -11.80 6.00 -1.40
CA GLN A 78 -12.24 4.69 -0.87
C GLN A 78 -11.20 3.60 -1.13
N MET A 79 -10.58 3.61 -2.32
CA MET A 79 -9.49 2.70 -2.68
C MET A 79 -8.27 2.88 -1.76
N ARG A 80 -7.90 4.12 -1.44
CA ARG A 80 -6.83 4.43 -0.48
C ARG A 80 -7.12 3.83 0.89
N ASP A 81 -8.33 4.04 1.39
CA ASP A 81 -8.72 3.54 2.70
C ASP A 81 -8.74 2.00 2.74
N ALA A 82 -9.10 1.36 1.63
CA ALA A 82 -9.04 -0.09 1.49
C ALA A 82 -7.60 -0.62 1.51
N LEU A 83 -6.67 -0.02 0.75
CA LEU A 83 -5.26 -0.38 0.77
C LEU A 83 -4.64 -0.20 2.16
N ALA A 84 -4.90 0.92 2.82
CA ALA A 84 -4.39 1.21 4.17
C ALA A 84 -4.85 0.15 5.19
N LYS A 85 -6.11 -0.29 5.13
CA LYS A 85 -6.62 -1.38 5.97
C LYS A 85 -5.91 -2.71 5.70
N GLN A 86 -5.66 -3.04 4.43
CA GLN A 86 -4.95 -4.27 4.06
C GLN A 86 -3.50 -4.28 4.56
N VAL A 87 -2.77 -3.18 4.35
CA VAL A 87 -1.39 -3.01 4.85
C VAL A 87 -1.34 -3.23 6.36
N LYS A 88 -2.24 -2.59 7.12
CA LYS A 88 -2.29 -2.74 8.58
C LYS A 88 -2.59 -4.17 9.03
N SER A 89 -3.49 -4.87 8.31
CA SER A 89 -3.80 -6.27 8.60
C SER A 89 -2.57 -7.15 8.43
N ILE A 90 -1.90 -7.05 7.28
CA ILE A 90 -0.72 -7.86 6.96
C ILE A 90 0.44 -7.53 7.90
N GLN A 91 0.64 -6.25 8.23
CA GLN A 91 1.64 -5.83 9.21
C GLN A 91 1.42 -6.52 10.57
N THR A 92 0.19 -6.49 11.07
CA THR A 92 -0.16 -7.10 12.36
C THR A 92 0.10 -8.61 12.35
N GLU A 93 -0.22 -9.29 11.26
CA GLU A 93 0.04 -10.72 11.10
C GLU A 93 1.54 -11.02 11.03
N LEU A 94 2.31 -10.25 10.27
CA LEU A 94 3.77 -10.37 10.19
C LEU A 94 4.45 -10.16 11.54
N GLU A 95 4.07 -9.12 12.28
CA GLU A 95 4.62 -8.84 13.61
C GLU A 95 4.43 -10.05 14.55
N ARG A 96 3.23 -10.65 14.55
CA ARG A 96 2.92 -11.85 15.34
C ARG A 96 3.76 -13.06 14.93
N GLU A 97 3.88 -13.33 13.63
CA GLU A 97 4.67 -14.49 13.15
C GLU A 97 6.17 -14.28 13.36
N ASN A 98 6.68 -13.06 13.19
CA ASN A 98 8.05 -12.70 13.50
C ASN A 98 8.37 -12.85 15.00
N GLU A 99 7.44 -12.49 15.89
CA GLU A 99 7.61 -12.68 17.33
C GLU A 99 7.66 -14.18 17.69
N LYS A 100 6.76 -14.99 17.12
CA LYS A 100 6.78 -16.45 17.31
C LYS A 100 8.10 -17.06 16.84
N ALA A 101 8.59 -16.66 15.67
CA ALA A 101 9.86 -17.14 15.11
C ALA A 101 11.04 -16.78 16.01
N ARG A 102 11.11 -15.53 16.50
CA ARG A 102 12.14 -15.06 17.44
C ARG A 102 12.13 -15.84 18.76
N ASN A 103 10.95 -16.04 19.35
CA ASN A 103 10.80 -16.80 20.59
C ASN A 103 11.20 -18.27 20.43
N LYS A 104 10.91 -18.88 19.27
CA LYS A 104 11.35 -20.25 18.96
C LYS A 104 12.88 -20.31 18.84
N ALA A 105 13.50 -19.37 18.12
CA ALA A 105 14.95 -19.32 17.96
C ALA A 105 15.67 -19.17 19.31
N ALA A 106 15.21 -18.25 20.17
CA ALA A 106 15.80 -18.01 21.48
C ALA A 106 15.81 -19.26 22.40
N ARG A 107 14.75 -20.07 22.34
CA ARG A 107 14.64 -21.33 23.10
C ARG A 107 15.57 -22.44 22.61
N HIS A 108 15.98 -22.41 21.35
CA HIS A 108 16.93 -23.39 20.81
C HIS A 108 18.39 -23.01 21.09
N THR A 109 18.64 -21.76 21.45
CA THR A 109 19.98 -21.23 21.77
C THR A 109 20.27 -21.11 23.28
N SER A 110 19.30 -21.40 24.16
CA SER A 110 19.45 -21.46 25.63
C SER A 110 19.55 -22.91 26.10
#